data_AF-A0A357KQ06-F1
#
_entry.id   AF-A0A357KQ06-F1
#
_cell.length_a   1.000
_cell.length_b   1.000
_cell.length_c   1.000
_cell.angle_alpha   90.00
_cell.angle_beta   90.00
_cell.angle_gamma   90.00
#
_symmetry.space_group_name_H-M   'P 1'
#
loop_
_entity.id
_entity.type
_entity.pdbx_description
1 polymer ?
#
loop_
_entity_poly.entity_id
_entity_poly.type
_entity_poly.pdbx_seq_one_letter_code
_entity_poly.pdbx_strand_id
1 'polypeptide(L)'
;MTHYSIFRYLLTVLCVAPLSSAFAECARDDIDHYLDRGFSPDQITQICGKAYPDPAAADKISPASLPAAEQASPAKPVSTQSSSAEDDTKNTTPPAATKANQDVSYLQTVLDAEQVTITDEHLIIVQDRCFEYGAEDAIGIQKSVCATMKTAIARQGLEVIRVTNPIPLLRDAELIVQSSIHRDTVFKQKLKTYDRKAFNLYYPSTPKTLNIGIKKGHKPTEVASAIERLISK
;
A
#
# COMPACT_ATOMS: atom_id res chain seq x y z
N MET A 1 -54.71 19.20 3.42
CA MET A 1 -55.08 17.80 3.69
C MET A 1 -53.86 16.91 3.47
N THR A 2 -53.57 15.83 4.21
CA THR A 2 -53.63 15.55 5.67
C THR A 2 -53.23 14.08 5.90
N HIS A 3 -52.20 13.81 6.72
CA HIS A 3 -51.74 12.47 7.14
C HIS A 3 -51.12 11.61 6.00
N TYR A 4 -50.27 10.60 6.23
CA TYR A 4 -49.86 9.87 7.45
C TYR A 4 -48.32 9.97 7.67
N SER A 5 -47.83 10.18 8.90
CA SER A 5 -47.52 9.17 9.95
C SER A 5 -46.43 8.17 9.54
N ILE A 6 -45.20 8.31 10.05
CA ILE A 6 -44.70 7.72 11.31
C ILE A 6 -44.44 6.20 11.21
N PHE A 7 -43.22 5.86 10.77
CA PHE A 7 -42.43 4.69 11.13
C PHE A 7 -41.02 5.26 11.38
N ARG A 8 -40.63 5.70 12.57
CA ARG A 8 -40.59 5.02 13.88
C ARG A 8 -39.70 3.79 13.87
N TYR A 9 -38.40 4.05 14.04
CA TYR A 9 -37.42 3.25 14.80
C TYR A 9 -37.79 1.79 15.10
N LEU A 10 -37.03 0.86 14.53
CA LEU A 10 -36.62 -0.36 15.24
C LEU A 10 -35.30 -0.88 14.68
N LEU A 11 -34.61 -1.71 15.48
CA LEU A 11 -33.50 -2.58 15.07
C LEU A 11 -32.15 -1.94 14.68
N THR A 12 -31.63 -1.05 15.52
CA THR A 12 -30.18 -1.02 15.77
C THR A 12 -29.72 -2.34 16.43
N VAL A 13 -29.36 -3.34 15.63
CA VAL A 13 -28.63 -4.52 16.12
C VAL A 13 -27.14 -4.31 15.86
N LEU A 14 -26.43 -4.02 16.94
CA LEU A 14 -25.00 -3.73 16.95
C LEU A 14 -24.21 -5.05 16.97
N CYS A 15 -24.01 -5.67 15.80
CA CYS A 15 -23.14 -6.83 15.67
C CYS A 15 -21.66 -6.45 15.82
N VAL A 16 -21.22 -6.25 17.07
CA VAL A 16 -19.80 -6.18 17.44
C VAL A 16 -19.23 -7.60 17.34
N ALA A 17 -18.84 -8.00 16.14
CA ALA A 17 -18.00 -9.17 15.97
C ALA A 17 -16.63 -8.87 16.60
N PRO A 18 -16.11 -9.69 17.53
CA PRO A 18 -14.74 -9.56 17.97
C PRO A 18 -13.83 -9.89 16.77
N LEU A 19 -13.00 -8.92 16.37
CA LEU A 19 -11.90 -9.21 15.45
C LEU A 19 -10.86 -10.03 16.22
N SER A 20 -11.00 -11.35 16.20
CA SER A 20 -9.93 -12.26 16.58
C SER A 20 -8.74 -12.04 15.65
N SER A 21 -7.80 -11.20 16.08
CA SER A 21 -6.55 -10.93 15.38
C SER A 21 -5.64 -12.16 15.46
N ALA A 22 -5.93 -13.14 14.60
CA ALA A 22 -5.03 -14.25 14.31
C ALA A 22 -3.80 -13.72 13.58
N PHE A 23 -2.88 -13.13 14.33
CA PHE A 23 -1.53 -12.87 13.87
C PHE A 23 -0.87 -14.23 13.64
N ALA A 24 -0.76 -14.61 12.36
CA ALA A 24 -0.04 -15.82 11.97
C ALA A 24 1.47 -15.58 12.12
N GLU A 25 1.99 -15.79 13.32
CA GLU A 25 3.37 -16.26 13.46
C GLU A 25 3.44 -17.58 12.69
N CYS A 26 4.02 -17.57 11.49
CA CYS A 26 4.16 -18.79 10.69
C CYS A 26 4.95 -19.83 11.48
N ALA A 27 4.29 -20.91 11.87
CA ALA A 27 4.95 -22.04 12.49
C ALA A 27 5.87 -22.72 11.46
N ARG A 28 6.81 -23.55 11.94
CA ARG A 28 7.69 -24.30 11.05
C ARG A 28 6.91 -25.18 10.07
N ASP A 29 5.83 -25.78 10.57
CA ASP A 29 4.95 -26.67 9.80
C ASP A 29 4.21 -25.94 8.67
N ASP A 30 3.92 -24.63 8.83
CA ASP A 30 3.32 -23.81 7.77
C ASP A 30 4.30 -23.58 6.61
N ILE A 31 5.58 -23.37 6.93
CA ILE A 31 6.64 -23.13 5.93
C ILE A 31 6.79 -24.37 5.04
N ASP A 32 6.89 -25.56 5.64
CA ASP A 32 7.03 -26.82 4.91
C ASP A 32 5.78 -27.09 4.04
N HIS A 33 4.57 -26.76 4.53
CA HIS A 33 3.32 -26.84 3.76
C HIS A 33 3.29 -25.93 2.51
N TYR A 34 3.92 -24.75 2.56
CA TYR A 34 4.04 -23.89 1.37
C TYR A 34 5.14 -24.35 0.41
N LEU A 35 6.24 -24.93 0.91
CA LEU A 35 7.29 -25.51 0.08
C LEU A 35 6.79 -26.72 -0.72
N ASP A 36 6.03 -27.62 -0.10
CA ASP A 36 5.35 -28.76 -0.76
C ASP A 36 4.36 -28.31 -1.85
N ARG A 37 3.86 -27.07 -1.77
CA ARG A 37 2.99 -26.45 -2.77
C ARG A 37 3.74 -25.65 -3.85
N GLY A 38 5.07 -25.68 -3.84
CA GLY A 38 5.92 -25.09 -4.87
C GLY A 38 6.08 -23.56 -4.79
N PHE A 39 5.79 -22.95 -3.63
CA PHE A 39 6.09 -21.53 -3.40
C PHE A 39 7.60 -21.33 -3.17
N SER A 40 8.15 -20.20 -3.62
CA SER A 40 9.55 -19.86 -3.32
C SER A 40 9.72 -19.33 -1.88
N PRO A 41 10.92 -19.45 -1.27
CA PRO A 41 11.20 -18.85 0.04
C PRO A 41 10.91 -17.33 0.10
N ASP A 42 11.10 -16.60 -1.00
CA ASP A 42 10.80 -15.17 -1.09
C ASP A 42 9.29 -14.89 -1.03
N GLN A 43 8.46 -15.79 -1.57
CA GLN A 43 7.01 -15.70 -1.47
C GLN A 43 6.54 -16.03 -0.05
N ILE A 44 7.10 -17.06 0.57
CA ILE A 44 6.77 -17.48 1.94
C ILE A 44 7.13 -16.37 2.93
N THR A 45 8.32 -15.78 2.82
CA THR A 45 8.73 -14.65 3.67
C THR A 45 7.87 -13.39 3.44
N GLN A 46 7.37 -13.14 2.22
CA GLN A 46 6.42 -12.04 1.96
C GLN A 46 5.01 -12.29 2.50
N ILE A 47 4.60 -13.56 2.66
CA ILE A 47 3.34 -13.95 3.31
C ILE A 47 3.48 -13.81 4.83
N CYS A 48 4.51 -14.41 5.42
CA CYS A 48 4.74 -14.43 6.87
C CYS A 48 5.21 -13.07 7.43
N GLY A 49 5.97 -12.28 6.67
CA GLY A 49 6.55 -11.01 7.11
C GLY A 49 5.57 -9.83 7.28
N LYS A 50 4.25 -10.06 7.19
CA LYS A 50 3.23 -9.01 7.31
C LYS A 50 2.68 -8.81 8.74
N ALA A 51 3.24 -9.50 9.73
CA ALA A 51 2.75 -9.49 11.12
C ALA A 51 3.67 -8.72 12.10
N TYR A 52 3.96 -7.43 11.85
CA TYR A 52 4.56 -6.55 12.86
C TYR A 52 4.08 -5.10 12.78
N PRO A 53 3.27 -4.66 13.76
CA PRO A 53 3.38 -3.35 14.37
C PRO A 53 4.36 -3.41 15.56
N ASP A 54 5.52 -2.75 15.45
CA ASP A 54 6.36 -2.43 16.62
C ASP A 54 5.66 -1.30 17.41
N PRO A 55 5.48 -1.47 18.74
CA PRO A 55 6.39 -0.77 19.65
C PRO A 55 6.78 -1.58 20.91
N ALA A 56 7.99 -1.33 21.41
CA ALA A 56 8.47 -1.83 22.69
C ALA A 56 7.71 -1.25 23.92
N ALA A 57 6.58 -1.87 24.32
CA ALA A 57 5.94 -1.66 25.63
C ALA A 57 4.93 -2.78 26.04
N ALA A 58 5.40 -3.97 26.43
CA ALA A 58 4.55 -5.01 27.06
C ALA A 58 5.36 -5.98 27.96
N ASP A 59 5.74 -5.53 29.16
CA ASP A 59 6.38 -6.38 30.17
C ASP A 59 5.33 -7.23 30.93
N LYS A 60 5.66 -8.50 31.19
CA LYS A 60 4.90 -9.55 31.93
C LYS A 60 3.47 -9.87 31.42
N ILE A 61 3.28 -11.15 31.08
CA ILE A 61 2.50 -12.10 31.89
C ILE A 61 2.91 -13.53 31.53
N SER A 62 3.04 -14.39 32.54
CA SER A 62 3.01 -15.86 32.40
C SER A 62 1.93 -16.38 33.33
N PRO A 63 1.16 -17.40 32.93
CA PRO A 63 1.31 -18.66 33.67
C PRO A 63 1.23 -19.94 32.80
N ALA A 64 1.81 -21.02 33.36
CA ALA A 64 1.53 -22.46 33.20
C ALA A 64 0.57 -22.92 32.08
N SER A 65 0.89 -23.98 31.33
CA SER A 65 0.86 -25.34 31.91
C SER A 65 1.73 -26.41 31.22
N LEU A 66 2.04 -27.46 31.99
CA LEU A 66 2.79 -28.69 31.69
C LEU A 66 1.92 -29.74 30.92
N PRO A 67 2.45 -30.82 30.30
CA PRO A 67 3.42 -31.76 30.91
C PRO A 67 4.52 -32.48 30.07
N ALA A 68 5.68 -32.64 30.73
CA ALA A 68 6.49 -33.86 30.90
C ALA A 68 7.01 -34.72 29.71
N ALA A 69 8.31 -34.56 29.39
CA ALA A 69 9.38 -35.58 29.38
C ALA A 69 10.74 -34.83 29.36
N GLU A 70 11.64 -34.92 30.34
CA GLU A 70 12.60 -36.01 30.60
C GLU A 70 13.61 -36.19 29.44
N GLN A 71 14.94 -36.00 29.56
CA GLN A 71 15.90 -35.81 30.68
C GLN A 71 17.08 -34.89 30.18
N ALA A 72 18.12 -34.42 30.90
CA ALA A 72 18.63 -34.61 32.27
C ALA A 72 19.38 -33.35 32.83
N SER A 73 20.72 -33.37 32.92
CA SER A 73 21.63 -32.34 33.50
C SER A 73 23.11 -32.67 33.16
N PRO A 74 24.15 -31.85 33.44
CA PRO A 74 24.25 -30.58 34.20
C PRO A 74 24.91 -29.44 33.34
N ALA A 75 25.53 -28.32 33.80
CA ALA A 75 26.02 -27.92 35.13
C ALA A 75 26.19 -26.39 35.39
N LYS A 76 26.41 -26.11 36.68
CA LYS A 76 26.97 -24.96 37.43
C LYS A 76 28.22 -24.22 36.86
N PRO A 77 28.63 -23.05 37.44
CA PRO A 77 27.88 -21.96 38.11
C PRO A 77 28.49 -20.53 37.85
N VAL A 78 28.28 -19.59 38.79
CA VAL A 78 28.89 -18.23 38.95
C VAL A 78 28.25 -17.12 38.10
N SER A 79 28.04 -15.87 38.55
CA SER A 79 27.73 -15.23 39.86
C SER A 79 27.65 -13.70 39.61
N THR A 80 27.12 -12.93 40.57
CA THR A 80 27.44 -11.50 40.79
C THR A 80 26.74 -10.48 39.86
N GLN A 81 26.28 -9.29 40.27
CA GLN A 81 25.58 -8.80 41.48
C GLN A 81 25.51 -7.26 41.40
N SER A 82 24.35 -6.65 41.67
CA SER A 82 24.18 -5.20 41.93
C SER A 82 24.54 -4.24 40.77
N SER A 83 24.17 -2.94 40.79
CA SER A 83 23.19 -2.21 41.61
C SER A 83 22.70 -0.96 40.85
N SER A 84 21.67 -0.32 41.37
CA SER A 84 21.18 1.01 40.99
C SER A 84 22.28 2.06 40.77
N ALA A 85 22.06 2.91 39.77
CA ALA A 85 22.46 4.31 39.80
C ALA A 85 21.30 5.13 39.21
N GLU A 86 20.91 6.20 39.89
CA GLU A 86 20.01 7.22 39.35
C GLU A 86 20.85 8.14 38.44
N ASP A 87 20.38 8.47 37.23
CA ASP A 87 20.84 9.67 36.54
C ASP A 87 19.80 10.22 35.55
N ASP A 88 20.09 11.44 35.11
CA ASP A 88 19.28 12.53 34.58
C ASP A 88 18.04 12.28 33.69
N THR A 89 17.06 13.16 33.90
CA THR A 89 15.94 13.36 32.98
C THR A 89 16.44 14.01 31.69
N LYS A 90 16.24 13.36 30.53
CA LYS A 90 16.44 14.02 29.23
C LYS A 90 15.33 13.69 28.23
N ASN A 91 14.71 14.74 27.71
CA ASN A 91 13.57 14.66 26.78
C ASN A 91 13.89 13.83 25.53
N THR A 92 13.31 12.63 25.41
CA THR A 92 13.10 11.96 24.12
C THR A 92 11.95 12.66 23.38
N THR A 93 12.19 13.90 22.94
CA THR A 93 11.34 14.56 21.97
C THR A 93 11.33 13.70 20.70
N PRO A 94 10.16 13.30 20.15
CA PRO A 94 10.11 12.57 18.89
C PRO A 94 10.89 13.32 17.80
N PRO A 95 11.74 12.63 17.01
CA PRO A 95 12.59 13.30 16.02
C PRO A 95 11.70 14.08 15.04
N ALA A 96 11.91 15.40 14.98
CA ALA A 96 11.07 16.30 14.21
C ALA A 96 11.02 15.83 12.74
N ALA A 97 9.83 15.42 12.30
CA ALA A 97 9.65 14.80 10.99
C ALA A 97 10.19 15.72 9.89
N THR A 98 11.24 15.25 9.20
CA THR A 98 11.91 16.06 8.19
C THR A 98 10.93 16.44 7.08
N LYS A 99 11.15 17.60 6.45
CA LYS A 99 10.30 18.05 5.33
C LYS A 99 10.24 17.02 4.18
N ALA A 100 11.29 16.21 4.01
CA ALA A 100 11.28 15.09 3.07
C ALA A 100 10.20 14.05 3.40
N ASN A 101 10.11 13.62 4.65
CA ASN A 101 9.12 12.63 5.10
C ASN A 101 7.69 13.21 4.99
N GLN A 102 7.53 14.50 5.28
CA GLN A 102 6.25 15.21 5.10
C GLN A 102 5.82 15.25 3.63
N ASP A 103 6.73 15.57 2.70
CA ASP A 103 6.47 15.58 1.26
C ASP A 103 6.09 14.17 0.74
N VAL A 104 6.75 13.11 1.26
CA VAL A 104 6.43 11.70 0.93
C VAL A 104 5.03 11.33 1.40
N SER A 105 4.70 11.50 2.69
CA SER A 105 3.38 11.15 3.22
C SER A 105 2.25 11.98 2.62
N TYR A 106 2.52 13.24 2.27
CA TYR A 106 1.60 14.08 1.51
C TYR A 106 1.32 13.48 0.12
N LEU A 107 2.34 13.15 -0.67
CA LEU A 107 2.17 12.56 -2.00
C LEU A 107 1.47 11.20 -1.96
N GLN A 108 1.78 10.36 -0.96
CA GLN A 108 1.06 9.10 -0.74
C GLN A 108 -0.44 9.31 -0.46
N THR A 109 -0.79 10.42 0.18
CA THR A 109 -2.19 10.78 0.47
C THR A 109 -2.89 11.35 -0.77
N VAL A 110 -2.29 12.32 -1.47
CA VAL A 110 -3.01 13.17 -2.44
C VAL A 110 -3.04 12.65 -3.88
N LEU A 111 -2.10 11.79 -4.30
CA LEU A 111 -2.13 11.21 -5.64
C LEU A 111 -3.28 10.20 -5.77
N ASP A 112 -3.94 10.20 -6.92
CA ASP A 112 -5.07 9.31 -7.22
C ASP A 112 -4.57 7.94 -7.65
N ALA A 113 -4.39 7.06 -6.66
CA ALA A 113 -3.81 5.73 -6.81
C ALA A 113 -4.25 4.83 -5.65
N GLU A 114 -4.18 3.51 -5.87
CA GLU A 114 -4.41 2.48 -4.85
C GLU A 114 -3.22 2.39 -3.89
N GLN A 115 -1.99 2.42 -4.44
CA GLN A 115 -0.75 2.47 -3.66
C GLN A 115 0.23 3.47 -4.28
N VAL A 116 0.94 4.18 -3.43
CA VAL A 116 2.07 5.05 -3.78
C VAL A 116 3.25 4.69 -2.88
N THR A 117 4.38 4.37 -3.49
CA THR A 117 5.65 4.10 -2.81
C THR A 117 6.72 4.99 -3.40
N ILE A 118 7.40 5.76 -2.56
CA ILE A 118 8.52 6.63 -2.96
C ILE A 118 9.79 6.02 -2.38
N THR A 119 10.76 5.72 -3.23
CA THR A 119 12.11 5.25 -2.88
C THR A 119 13.15 6.29 -3.30
N ASP A 120 14.42 6.01 -3.07
CA ASP A 120 15.52 6.88 -3.52
C ASP A 120 15.58 7.01 -5.05
N GLU A 121 15.31 5.92 -5.76
CA GLU A 121 15.38 5.86 -7.22
C GLU A 121 14.04 6.14 -7.92
N HIS A 122 12.90 5.80 -7.29
CA HIS A 122 11.62 5.70 -7.98
C HIS A 122 10.41 6.27 -7.21
N LEU A 123 9.50 6.91 -7.97
CA LEU A 123 8.09 7.05 -7.60
C LEU A 123 7.32 5.88 -8.24
N ILE A 124 6.79 4.98 -7.41
CA ILE A 124 6.02 3.80 -7.82
C ILE A 124 4.54 4.04 -7.52
N ILE A 125 3.70 3.85 -8.53
CA ILE A 125 2.25 4.08 -8.46
C ILE A 125 1.52 2.81 -8.91
N VAL A 126 0.57 2.33 -8.09
CA VAL A 126 -0.33 1.23 -8.43
C VAL A 126 -1.74 1.78 -8.68
N GLN A 127 -2.32 1.45 -9.83
CA GLN A 127 -3.65 1.87 -10.24
C GLN A 127 -4.36 0.73 -10.98
N ASP A 128 -5.63 0.48 -10.65
CA ASP A 128 -6.53 -0.19 -11.57
C ASP A 128 -6.87 0.73 -12.76
N ARG A 129 -6.80 0.18 -13.97
CA ARG A 129 -7.27 0.83 -15.19
C ARG A 129 -8.14 -0.13 -15.99
N CYS A 130 -9.33 0.33 -16.35
CA CYS A 130 -10.22 -0.34 -17.30
C CYS A 130 -10.13 0.38 -18.65
N PHE A 131 -10.17 -0.39 -19.74
CA PHE A 131 -9.98 0.08 -21.11
C PHE A 131 -11.04 -0.52 -22.03
N GLU A 132 -11.76 0.31 -22.76
CA GLU A 132 -12.80 -0.09 -23.71
C GLU A 132 -12.24 -0.20 -25.13
N TYR A 133 -12.58 -1.29 -25.84
CA TYR A 133 -11.98 -1.65 -27.11
C TYR A 133 -12.90 -2.46 -28.04
N GLY A 134 -12.52 -2.46 -29.32
CA GLY A 134 -13.25 -3.10 -30.39
C GLY A 134 -14.27 -2.17 -31.04
N ALA A 135 -15.11 -2.74 -31.91
CA ALA A 135 -16.35 -2.09 -32.30
C ALA A 135 -17.41 -2.32 -31.22
N GLU A 136 -18.37 -1.40 -31.14
CA GLU A 136 -19.63 -1.61 -30.42
C GLU A 136 -20.38 -2.82 -30.96
N ASP A 137 -21.05 -3.54 -30.07
CA ASP A 137 -21.96 -4.62 -30.45
C ASP A 137 -23.34 -4.08 -30.87
N ALA A 138 -24.28 -5.00 -31.12
CA ALA A 138 -25.63 -4.65 -31.59
C ALA A 138 -26.48 -3.87 -30.56
N ILE A 139 -25.99 -3.65 -29.33
CA ILE A 139 -26.63 -2.82 -28.31
C ILE A 139 -25.79 -1.59 -27.91
N GLY A 140 -24.75 -1.27 -28.69
CA GLY A 140 -23.92 -0.08 -28.48
C GLY A 140 -22.84 -0.24 -27.40
N ILE A 141 -22.50 -1.47 -27.00
CA ILE A 141 -21.54 -1.71 -25.91
C ILE A 141 -20.18 -2.10 -26.47
N GLN A 142 -19.14 -1.37 -26.06
CA GLN A 142 -17.73 -1.73 -26.29
C GLN A 142 -17.24 -2.71 -25.23
N LYS A 143 -16.24 -3.54 -25.57
CA LYS A 143 -15.71 -4.52 -24.61
C LYS A 143 -14.74 -3.83 -23.68
N SER A 144 -14.96 -3.93 -22.36
CA SER A 144 -14.02 -3.42 -21.37
C SER A 144 -13.04 -4.50 -20.89
N VAL A 145 -11.82 -4.10 -20.58
CA VAL A 145 -10.79 -4.93 -19.92
C VAL A 145 -10.14 -4.16 -18.80
N CYS A 146 -10.13 -4.73 -17.58
CA CYS A 146 -9.50 -4.14 -16.41
C CYS A 146 -8.18 -4.83 -16.04
N ALA A 147 -7.18 -4.04 -15.69
CA ALA A 147 -5.86 -4.48 -15.28
C ALA A 147 -5.34 -3.62 -14.13
N THR A 148 -4.59 -4.23 -13.22
CA THR A 148 -3.83 -3.51 -12.19
C THR A 148 -2.46 -3.18 -12.78
N MET A 149 -2.16 -1.89 -12.88
CA MET A 149 -0.94 -1.36 -13.47
C MET A 149 0.01 -0.86 -12.37
N LYS A 150 1.23 -1.40 -12.33
CA LYS A 150 2.32 -0.89 -11.50
C LYS A 150 3.24 -0.04 -12.38
N THR A 151 3.24 1.26 -12.15
CA THR A 151 4.08 2.21 -12.89
C THR A 151 5.24 2.65 -12.02
N ALA A 152 6.48 2.35 -12.44
CA ALA A 152 7.69 2.88 -11.83
C ALA A 152 8.22 4.06 -12.66
N ILE A 153 8.43 5.19 -12.00
CA ILE A 153 8.89 6.44 -12.59
C ILE A 153 10.25 6.74 -11.95
N ALA A 154 11.32 6.87 -12.73
CA ALA A 154 12.61 7.29 -12.18
C ALA A 154 12.53 8.71 -11.60
N ARG A 155 13.10 8.94 -10.42
CA ARG A 155 13.25 10.28 -9.83
C ARG A 155 14.32 11.09 -10.56
N GLN A 156 15.39 10.44 -11.02
CA GLN A 156 16.38 11.06 -11.90
C GLN A 156 15.72 11.41 -13.24
N GLY A 157 15.77 12.68 -13.63
CA GLY A 157 15.15 13.16 -14.86
C GLY A 157 13.62 13.24 -14.83
N LEU A 158 13.01 13.18 -13.64
CA LEU A 158 11.60 13.47 -13.45
C LEU A 158 11.34 14.98 -13.65
N GLU A 159 10.33 15.33 -14.44
CA GLU A 159 9.90 16.72 -14.68
C GLU A 159 8.36 16.81 -14.70
N VAL A 160 7.79 17.84 -14.06
CA VAL A 160 6.34 18.11 -14.10
C VAL A 160 6.02 19.03 -15.29
N ILE A 161 6.03 18.46 -16.50
CA ILE A 161 5.87 19.21 -17.76
C ILE A 161 4.52 19.90 -17.92
N ARG A 162 3.47 19.50 -17.17
CA ARG A 162 2.18 20.21 -17.14
C ARG A 162 1.42 20.01 -15.84
N VAL A 163 0.81 21.08 -15.35
CA VAL A 163 -0.16 21.08 -14.25
C VAL A 163 -1.57 21.33 -14.82
N THR A 164 -2.52 20.44 -14.54
CA THR A 164 -3.89 20.50 -15.07
C THR A 164 -4.89 20.74 -13.94
N ASN A 165 -5.49 21.93 -13.94
CA ASN A 165 -6.54 22.29 -12.98
C ASN A 165 -7.84 21.51 -13.21
N PRO A 166 -8.57 21.13 -12.14
CA PRO A 166 -9.87 20.49 -12.26
C PRO A 166 -10.90 21.47 -12.82
N ILE A 167 -11.94 20.93 -13.46
CA ILE A 167 -13.12 21.66 -13.92
C ILE A 167 -14.33 21.00 -13.26
N PRO A 168 -15.10 21.70 -12.39
CA PRO A 168 -16.24 21.12 -11.70
C PRO A 168 -17.18 20.37 -12.64
N LEU A 169 -17.57 19.16 -12.24
CA LEU A 169 -18.43 18.21 -12.98
C LEU A 169 -17.89 17.71 -14.34
N LEU A 170 -16.73 18.17 -14.82
CA LEU A 170 -16.23 17.87 -16.17
C LEU A 170 -14.86 17.18 -16.22
N ARG A 171 -13.93 17.52 -15.32
CA ARG A 171 -12.60 16.89 -15.27
C ARG A 171 -11.96 17.05 -13.89
N ASP A 172 -11.30 16.00 -13.43
CA ASP A 172 -10.51 16.04 -12.22
C ASP A 172 -9.12 16.68 -12.43
N ALA A 173 -8.34 16.72 -11.35
CA ALA A 173 -7.02 17.33 -11.30
C ALA A 173 -5.95 16.33 -11.76
N GLU A 174 -4.99 16.78 -12.58
CA GLU A 174 -3.90 15.92 -13.08
C GLU A 174 -2.56 16.66 -13.13
N LEU A 175 -1.47 15.92 -13.00
CA LEU A 175 -0.13 16.31 -13.44
C LEU A 175 0.24 15.48 -14.67
N ILE A 176 0.88 16.09 -15.66
CA ILE A 176 1.59 15.35 -16.70
C ILE A 176 3.08 15.43 -16.36
N VAL A 177 3.69 14.27 -16.16
CA VAL A 177 5.12 14.15 -15.86
C VAL A 177 5.87 13.46 -17.01
N GLN A 178 7.17 13.75 -17.11
CA GLN A 178 8.12 13.10 -18.00
C GLN A 178 9.28 12.52 -17.17
N SER A 179 9.73 11.31 -17.51
CA SER A 179 10.92 10.64 -16.93
C SER A 179 11.24 9.38 -17.75
N SER A 180 12.21 8.58 -17.31
CA SER A 180 12.18 7.13 -17.59
C SER A 180 11.01 6.51 -16.83
N ILE A 181 10.04 5.94 -17.56
CA ILE A 181 8.81 5.37 -17.01
C ILE A 181 8.70 3.92 -17.49
N HIS A 182 8.49 3.00 -16.56
CA HIS A 182 8.23 1.59 -16.80
C HIS A 182 6.86 1.20 -16.23
N ARG A 183 6.12 0.33 -16.92
CA ARG A 183 4.80 -0.17 -16.51
C ARG A 183 4.73 -1.68 -16.62
N ASP A 184 4.54 -2.32 -15.48
CA ASP A 184 4.09 -3.71 -15.38
C ASP A 184 2.56 -3.74 -15.34
N THR A 185 1.94 -4.74 -15.97
CA THR A 185 0.48 -4.87 -16.04
C THR A 185 0.04 -6.28 -15.67
N VAL A 186 -0.79 -6.38 -14.64
CA VAL A 186 -1.43 -7.64 -14.20
C VAL A 186 -2.90 -7.58 -14.59
N PHE A 187 -3.28 -8.35 -15.61
CA PHE A 187 -4.67 -8.44 -16.05
C PHE A 187 -5.49 -9.29 -15.06
N LYS A 188 -6.65 -8.81 -14.63
CA LYS A 188 -7.55 -9.54 -13.71
C LYS A 188 -8.23 -10.75 -14.36
N GLN A 189 -8.03 -10.93 -15.67
CA GLN A 189 -8.65 -11.96 -16.50
C GLN A 189 -7.71 -12.37 -17.65
N LYS A 190 -7.82 -13.61 -18.13
CA LYS A 190 -6.98 -14.13 -19.22
C LYS A 190 -7.38 -13.54 -20.58
N LEU A 191 -6.59 -12.60 -21.09
CA LEU A 191 -6.83 -11.96 -22.38
C LEU A 191 -6.44 -12.82 -23.58
N LYS A 192 -7.12 -12.60 -24.72
CA LYS A 192 -6.65 -13.08 -26.01
C LYS A 192 -5.50 -12.21 -26.51
N THR A 193 -4.71 -12.74 -27.44
CA THR A 193 -3.53 -12.03 -27.99
C THR A 193 -3.91 -10.72 -28.69
N TYR A 194 -5.10 -10.64 -29.28
CA TYR A 194 -5.64 -9.41 -29.88
C TYR A 194 -5.90 -8.34 -28.81
N ASP A 195 -6.70 -8.66 -27.79
CA ASP A 195 -7.08 -7.75 -26.70
C ASP A 195 -5.83 -7.21 -25.96
N ARG A 196 -4.84 -8.09 -25.71
CA ARG A 196 -3.54 -7.68 -25.14
C ARG A 196 -2.74 -6.78 -26.07
N LYS A 197 -2.76 -7.00 -27.39
CA LYS A 197 -2.11 -6.10 -28.37
C LYS A 197 -2.82 -4.73 -28.43
N ALA A 198 -4.14 -4.70 -28.31
CA ALA A 198 -4.91 -3.47 -28.23
C ALA A 198 -4.56 -2.70 -26.94
N PHE A 199 -4.62 -3.34 -25.77
CA PHE A 199 -4.24 -2.71 -24.49
C PHE A 199 -2.83 -2.10 -24.55
N ASN A 200 -1.83 -2.86 -25.02
CA ASN A 200 -0.44 -2.40 -25.10
C ASN A 200 -0.21 -1.21 -26.07
N LEU A 201 -1.17 -0.90 -26.96
CA LEU A 201 -1.10 0.27 -27.84
C LEU A 201 -1.48 1.57 -27.11
N TYR A 202 -2.46 1.52 -26.22
CA TYR A 202 -2.93 2.66 -25.42
C TYR A 202 -2.13 2.79 -24.11
N TYR A 203 -1.69 1.67 -23.56
CA TYR A 203 -0.87 1.56 -22.36
C TYR A 203 0.48 0.89 -22.70
N PRO A 204 1.37 1.57 -23.45
CA PRO A 204 2.71 1.05 -23.71
C PRO A 204 3.47 0.92 -22.39
N SER A 205 4.35 -0.10 -22.33
CA SER A 205 5.18 -0.42 -21.15
C SER A 205 6.21 0.67 -20.82
N THR A 206 6.68 1.42 -21.82
CA THR A 206 7.62 2.53 -21.65
C THR A 206 7.10 3.80 -22.33
N PRO A 207 6.15 4.52 -21.71
CA PRO A 207 5.64 5.78 -22.25
C PRO A 207 6.67 6.91 -22.05
N LYS A 208 6.63 7.95 -22.89
CA LYS A 208 7.46 9.16 -22.68
C LYS A 208 6.93 10.05 -21.55
N THR A 209 5.63 10.01 -21.31
CA THR A 209 4.93 10.86 -20.33
C THR A 209 3.84 10.08 -19.62
N LEU A 210 3.44 10.54 -18.43
CA LEU A 210 2.39 9.94 -17.63
C LEU A 210 1.46 11.03 -17.06
N ASN A 211 0.15 10.85 -17.23
CA ASN A 211 -0.84 11.58 -16.45
C ASN A 211 -0.99 10.91 -15.08
N ILE A 212 -0.70 11.66 -14.01
CA ILE A 212 -0.93 11.26 -12.62
C ILE A 212 -2.13 12.06 -12.13
N GLY A 213 -3.22 11.36 -11.77
CA GLY A 213 -4.40 11.99 -11.18
C GLY A 213 -4.13 12.48 -9.76
N ILE A 214 -4.90 13.48 -9.32
CA ILE A 214 -4.87 14.03 -7.97
C ILE A 214 -6.28 13.93 -7.37
N LYS A 215 -6.37 13.48 -6.12
CA LYS A 215 -7.64 13.38 -5.39
C LYS A 215 -8.30 14.75 -5.20
N LYS A 216 -9.64 14.74 -5.19
CA LYS A 216 -10.48 15.94 -5.09
C LYS A 216 -10.16 16.74 -3.82
N GLY A 217 -10.04 18.06 -3.97
CA GLY A 217 -9.78 19.01 -2.88
C GLY A 217 -8.33 19.48 -2.73
N HIS A 218 -7.35 18.83 -3.37
CA HIS A 218 -5.95 19.25 -3.36
C HIS A 218 -5.61 20.19 -4.53
N LYS A 219 -4.72 21.17 -4.32
CA LYS A 219 -4.32 22.10 -5.38
C LYS A 219 -3.23 21.48 -6.25
N PRO A 220 -3.38 21.41 -7.58
CA PRO A 220 -2.40 20.76 -8.46
C PRO A 220 -0.99 21.33 -8.37
N THR A 221 -0.86 22.64 -8.16
CA THR A 221 0.44 23.32 -7.97
C THR A 221 1.17 22.91 -6.69
N GLU A 222 0.44 22.64 -5.60
CA GLU A 222 1.02 22.18 -4.33
C GLU A 222 1.55 20.75 -4.44
N VAL A 223 0.87 19.91 -5.21
CA VAL A 223 1.31 18.54 -5.55
C VAL A 223 2.49 18.56 -6.51
N ALA A 224 2.46 19.39 -7.55
CA ALA A 224 3.59 19.58 -8.48
C ALA A 224 4.88 19.94 -7.72
N SER A 225 4.82 20.96 -6.86
CA SER A 225 5.99 21.35 -6.08
C SER A 225 6.38 20.37 -4.97
N ALA A 226 5.49 19.47 -4.53
CA ALA A 226 5.88 18.34 -3.69
C ALA A 226 6.68 17.29 -4.49
N ILE A 227 6.28 16.97 -5.73
CA ILE A 227 7.06 16.11 -6.63
C ILE A 227 8.41 16.76 -6.96
N GLU A 228 8.46 18.08 -7.22
CA GLU A 228 9.72 18.80 -7.47
C GLU A 228 10.73 18.65 -6.32
N ARG A 229 10.25 18.65 -5.07
CA ARG A 229 11.08 18.42 -3.87
C ARG A 229 11.56 16.98 -3.68
N LEU A 230 11.09 16.04 -4.50
CA LEU A 230 11.66 14.68 -4.64
C LEU A 230 12.74 14.60 -5.74
N ILE A 231 12.86 15.59 -6.63
CA ILE A 231 13.91 15.59 -7.66
C ILE A 231 15.24 16.06 -7.06
N SER A 232 15.21 17.08 -6.21
CA SER A 232 16.40 17.77 -5.67
C SER A 232 17.08 17.06 -4.49
N LYS A 233 17.05 15.73 -4.42
CA LYS A 233 17.68 14.91 -3.37
C LYS A 233 18.20 13.58 -3.94
#